data_AF-E6PN09-F1
#
_entry.id   AF-E6PN09-F1
#
_cell.length_a   1.000
_cell.length_b   1.000
_cell.length_c   1.000
_cell.angle_alpha   90.00
_cell.angle_beta   90.00
_cell.angle_gamma   90.00
#
_symmetry.space_group_name_H-M   'P 1'
#
loop_
_entity.id
_entity.type
_entity.pdbx_description
1 polymer ?
#
loop_
_entity_poly.entity_id
_entity_poly.type
_entity_poly.pdbx_seq_one_letter_code
_entity_poly.pdbx_strand_id
1 'polypeptide(L)'
;MSRRRTSAFEDLLDIAASLPWPVSLALAAVSYLLLHHLAGLPSVTAKAVNQIGDVVQHTLLTTMASIFQFIIPIAFIIGAVASRFKRLKARRLYDRVRVSPSVETLRQMTWRDFERLVAESYRHQGYAVTVRGGQGADGGVDVELRMGRDLYLVQCKHWKARQVGVATVRELFGVMTAEGAVGGFVVTSGAFTADAEEFARGHGIELVPAQSLLRQIG
;
A
#
# COMPACT_ATOMS: atom_id res chain seq x y z
N MET A 1 16.56 17.40 6.90
CA MET A 1 16.50 16.16 6.08
C MET A 1 16.30 16.57 4.64
N SER A 2 17.23 16.26 3.74
CA SER A 2 17.10 16.62 2.31
C SER A 2 16.05 15.73 1.66
N ARG A 3 15.03 16.35 1.10
CA ARG A 3 14.00 15.68 0.30
C ARG A 3 14.70 15.20 -0.98
N ARG A 4 15.03 13.90 -1.06
CA ARG A 4 15.61 13.29 -2.27
C ARG A 4 14.61 13.56 -3.41
N ARG A 5 15.02 14.30 -4.44
CA ARG A 5 14.16 14.51 -5.62
C ARG A 5 14.03 13.15 -6.31
N THR A 6 12.93 12.46 -6.10
CA THR A 6 12.57 11.28 -6.89
C THR A 6 12.29 11.73 -8.32
N SER A 7 12.62 10.89 -9.29
CA SER A 7 12.26 11.16 -10.69
C SER A 7 10.77 10.87 -10.90
N ALA A 8 10.13 11.56 -11.85
CA ALA A 8 8.72 11.32 -12.19
C ALA A 8 8.43 9.85 -12.58
N PHE A 9 9.45 9.14 -13.07
CA PHE A 9 9.37 7.72 -13.37
C PHE A 9 9.38 6.84 -12.12
N GLU A 10 10.19 7.18 -11.11
CA GLU A 10 10.18 6.48 -9.82
C GLU A 10 8.82 6.64 -9.12
N ASP A 11 8.26 7.85 -9.13
CA ASP A 11 6.93 8.10 -8.56
C ASP A 11 5.85 7.27 -9.28
N LEU A 12 5.92 7.19 -10.62
CA LEU A 12 5.02 6.34 -11.41
C LEU A 12 5.16 4.86 -11.06
N LEU A 13 6.39 4.37 -10.88
CA LEU A 13 6.65 3.00 -10.49
C LEU A 13 6.11 2.69 -9.09
N ASP A 14 6.31 3.58 -8.13
CA ASP A 14 5.82 3.43 -6.77
C ASP A 14 4.29 3.40 -6.72
N ILE A 15 3.63 4.29 -7.48
CA ILE A 15 2.17 4.27 -7.66
C ILE A 15 1.73 2.97 -8.33
N ALA A 16 2.36 2.56 -9.44
CA ALA A 16 2.00 1.34 -10.15
C ALA A 16 2.16 0.08 -9.29
N ALA A 17 3.14 0.06 -8.38
CA ALA A 17 3.44 -1.04 -7.48
C ALA A 17 2.62 -1.05 -6.18
N SER A 18 1.86 0.01 -5.89
CA SER A 18 0.91 0.07 -4.77
C SER A 18 -0.49 -0.38 -5.17
N LEU A 19 -0.83 -0.30 -6.46
CA LEU A 19 -2.10 -0.73 -7.01
C LEU A 19 -2.27 -2.26 -7.02
N PRO A 20 -3.53 -2.77 -7.01
CA PRO A 20 -3.80 -4.18 -7.29
C PRO A 20 -3.28 -4.57 -8.68
N TRP A 21 -2.56 -5.68 -8.79
CA TRP A 21 -1.92 -6.09 -10.06
C TRP A 21 -2.86 -6.12 -11.29
N PRO A 22 -4.17 -6.49 -11.21
CA PRO A 22 -5.05 -6.43 -12.39
C PRO A 22 -5.33 -4.99 -12.82
N VAL A 23 -5.43 -4.06 -11.86
CA VAL A 23 -5.62 -2.63 -12.13
C VAL A 23 -4.40 -2.07 -12.83
N SER A 24 -3.19 -2.39 -12.35
CA SER A 24 -1.94 -1.99 -13.01
C SER A 24 -1.87 -2.53 -14.44
N LEU A 25 -2.26 -3.79 -14.69
CA LEU A 25 -2.32 -4.34 -16.06
C LEU A 25 -3.36 -3.64 -16.95
N ALA A 26 -4.55 -3.34 -16.41
CA ALA A 26 -5.57 -2.61 -17.14
C ALA A 26 -5.09 -1.21 -17.53
N LEU A 27 -4.42 -0.50 -16.60
CA LEU A 27 -3.81 0.80 -16.87
C LEU A 27 -2.70 0.72 -17.91
N ALA A 28 -1.90 -0.36 -17.93
CA ALA A 28 -0.91 -0.59 -18.97
C ALA A 28 -1.57 -0.69 -20.36
N ALA A 29 -2.64 -1.47 -20.48
CA ALA A 29 -3.37 -1.62 -21.75
C ALA A 29 -4.04 -0.32 -22.19
N VAL A 30 -4.73 0.38 -21.28
CA VAL A 30 -5.42 1.65 -21.58
C VAL A 30 -4.41 2.73 -21.98
N SER A 31 -3.32 2.89 -21.23
CA SER A 31 -2.30 3.89 -21.56
C SER A 31 -1.62 3.59 -22.89
N TYR A 32 -1.34 2.32 -23.20
CA TYR A 32 -0.82 1.92 -24.51
C TYR A 32 -1.79 2.31 -25.64
N LEU A 33 -3.06 1.89 -25.56
CA LEU A 33 -4.03 2.13 -26.62
C LEU A 33 -4.26 3.63 -26.87
N LEU A 34 -4.37 4.43 -25.81
CA LEU A 34 -4.55 5.88 -25.91
C LEU A 34 -3.34 6.56 -26.56
N LEU A 35 -2.13 6.26 -26.06
CA LEU A 35 -0.92 6.90 -26.56
C LEU A 35 -0.55 6.41 -27.97
N HIS A 36 -0.81 5.15 -28.27
CA HIS A 36 -0.65 4.59 -29.60
C HIS A 36 -1.58 5.27 -30.61
N HIS A 37 -2.85 5.48 -30.24
CA HIS A 37 -3.81 6.23 -31.06
C HIS A 37 -3.35 7.68 -31.29
N LEU A 38 -2.86 8.36 -30.26
CA LEU A 38 -2.34 9.73 -30.38
C LEU A 38 -1.05 9.79 -31.23
N ALA A 39 -0.16 8.80 -31.11
CA ALA A 39 1.08 8.73 -31.88
C ALA A 39 0.81 8.46 -33.37
N GLY A 40 -0.28 7.76 -33.69
CA GLY A 40 -0.71 7.47 -35.07
C GLY A 40 -1.47 8.61 -35.75
N LEU A 41 -1.72 9.74 -35.06
CA LEU A 41 -2.40 10.88 -35.69
C LEU A 41 -1.53 11.46 -36.82
N PRO A 42 -2.14 11.77 -37.99
CA PRO A 42 -1.40 12.29 -39.13
C PRO A 42 -0.74 13.63 -38.79
N SER A 43 0.42 13.89 -39.40
CA SER A 43 1.10 15.17 -39.23
C SER A 43 0.27 16.32 -39.84
N VAL A 44 0.05 17.37 -39.04
CA VAL A 44 -0.65 18.58 -39.47
C VAL A 44 0.36 19.55 -40.07
N THR A 45 0.10 20.04 -41.28
CA THR A 45 0.91 21.08 -41.94
C THR A 45 0.23 22.44 -41.86
N ALA A 46 1.00 23.49 -41.57
CA ALA A 46 0.47 24.85 -41.47
C ALA A 46 0.08 25.36 -42.87
N LYS A 47 -1.20 25.75 -43.05
CA LYS A 47 -1.66 26.39 -44.29
C LYS A 47 -1.58 27.93 -44.21
N ALA A 48 -1.45 28.48 -43.00
CA ALA A 48 -1.33 29.91 -42.75
C ALA A 48 -0.52 30.20 -41.47
N VAL A 49 0.00 31.42 -41.33
CA VAL A 49 0.87 31.85 -40.21
C VAL A 49 0.16 31.77 -38.85
N ASN A 50 -1.15 32.02 -38.81
CA ASN A 50 -1.96 31.91 -37.58
C ASN A 50 -2.16 30.46 -37.09
N GLN A 51 -1.84 29.45 -37.90
CA GLN A 51 -1.98 28.02 -37.57
C GLN A 51 -0.67 27.39 -37.08
N ILE A 52 0.43 28.16 -37.02
CA ILE A 52 1.74 27.64 -36.60
C ILE A 52 1.68 27.14 -35.15
N GLY A 53 0.95 27.82 -34.27
CA GLY A 53 0.76 27.40 -32.88
C GLY A 53 0.14 26.00 -32.77
N ASP A 54 -0.94 25.76 -33.52
CA ASP A 54 -1.65 24.47 -33.53
C ASP A 54 -0.76 23.34 -34.06
N VAL A 55 0.03 23.62 -35.11
CA VAL A 55 0.98 22.65 -35.69
C VAL A 55 2.09 22.30 -34.71
N VAL A 56 2.65 23.29 -34.01
CA VAL A 56 3.69 23.07 -32.99
C VAL A 56 3.13 22.25 -31.84
N GLN A 57 1.94 22.59 -31.33
CA GLN A 57 1.29 21.83 -30.26
C GLN A 57 1.01 20.39 -30.68
N HIS A 58 0.44 20.17 -31.87
CA HIS A 58 0.15 18.83 -32.37
C HIS A 58 1.43 18.00 -32.53
N THR A 59 2.48 18.59 -33.10
CA THR A 59 3.78 17.91 -33.29
C THR A 59 4.42 17.54 -31.97
N LEU A 60 4.37 18.42 -30.97
CA LEU A 60 4.84 18.12 -29.62
C LEU A 60 4.05 16.97 -29.00
N LEU A 61 2.71 16.99 -29.08
CA LEU A 61 1.85 15.95 -28.54
C LEU A 61 2.08 14.59 -29.19
N THR A 62 2.14 14.49 -30.51
CA THR A 62 2.38 13.21 -31.21
C THR A 62 3.79 12.67 -30.96
N THR A 63 4.79 13.54 -30.85
CA THR A 63 6.17 13.15 -30.51
C THR A 63 6.26 12.60 -29.08
N MET A 64 5.64 13.29 -28.12
CA MET A 64 5.55 12.81 -26.74
C MET A 64 4.78 11.49 -26.64
N ALA A 65 3.64 11.38 -27.33
CA ALA A 65 2.88 10.13 -27.39
C ALA A 65 3.71 8.98 -27.95
N SER A 66 4.51 9.23 -29.00
CA SER A 66 5.37 8.24 -29.63
C SER A 66 6.43 7.66 -28.67
N ILE A 67 6.94 8.47 -27.75
CA ILE A 67 7.90 8.04 -26.72
C ILE A 67 7.18 7.36 -25.55
N PHE A 68 6.15 8.00 -25.01
CA PHE A 68 5.49 7.55 -23.78
C PHE A 68 4.58 6.33 -23.97
N GLN A 69 4.17 6.00 -25.20
CA GLN A 69 3.38 4.80 -25.48
C GLN A 69 4.07 3.51 -25.03
N PHE A 70 5.39 3.50 -24.83
CA PHE A 70 6.11 2.35 -24.29
C PHE A 70 6.48 2.53 -22.81
N ILE A 71 6.97 3.73 -22.44
CA ILE A 71 7.47 3.99 -21.09
C ILE A 71 6.36 3.79 -20.03
N ILE A 72 5.17 4.37 -20.27
CA ILE A 72 4.08 4.32 -19.29
C ILE A 72 3.52 2.90 -19.13
N PRO A 73 3.18 2.15 -20.20
CA PRO A 73 2.74 0.77 -20.07
C PRO A 73 3.79 -0.14 -19.42
N ILE A 74 5.08 0.00 -19.76
CA ILE A 74 6.15 -0.78 -19.15
C ILE A 74 6.23 -0.51 -17.64
N ALA A 75 6.13 0.75 -17.21
CA ALA A 75 6.10 1.10 -15.79
C ALA A 75 4.94 0.40 -15.05
N PHE A 76 3.75 0.40 -15.66
CA PHE A 76 2.58 -0.28 -15.10
C PHE A 76 2.72 -1.82 -15.07
N ILE A 77 3.36 -2.42 -16.08
CA ILE A 77 3.67 -3.86 -16.09
C ILE A 77 4.67 -4.21 -14.98
N ILE A 78 5.74 -3.42 -14.82
CA ILE A 78 6.71 -3.59 -13.72
C ILE A 78 5.99 -3.48 -12.37
N GLY A 79 5.11 -2.48 -12.22
CA GLY A 79 4.27 -2.31 -11.03
C GLY A 79 3.36 -3.51 -10.77
N ALA A 80 2.71 -4.06 -11.81
CA ALA A 80 1.87 -5.25 -11.70
C ALA A 80 2.66 -6.48 -11.23
N VAL A 81 3.85 -6.69 -11.80
CA VAL A 81 4.76 -7.77 -11.41
C VAL A 81 5.20 -7.59 -9.95
N ALA A 82 5.63 -6.39 -9.56
CA ALA A 82 6.01 -6.08 -8.19
C ALA A 82 4.85 -6.29 -7.20
N SER A 83 3.64 -5.82 -7.53
CA SER A 83 2.41 -6.02 -6.75
C SER A 83 2.09 -7.50 -6.58
N ARG A 84 2.22 -8.29 -7.65
CA ARG A 84 2.03 -9.75 -7.62
C ARG A 84 3.06 -10.43 -6.72
N PHE A 85 4.34 -10.07 -6.82
CA PHE A 85 5.39 -10.60 -5.93
C PHE A 85 5.15 -10.26 -4.47
N LYS A 86 4.77 -9.01 -4.15
CA LYS A 86 4.38 -8.60 -2.78
C LYS A 86 3.25 -9.49 -2.24
N ARG A 87 2.20 -9.72 -3.05
CA ARG A 87 1.06 -10.56 -2.63
C ARG A 87 1.43 -12.03 -2.48
N LEU A 88 2.25 -12.58 -3.36
CA LEU A 88 2.74 -13.96 -3.25
C LEU A 88 3.63 -14.15 -2.01
N LYS A 89 4.51 -13.18 -1.70
CA LYS A 89 5.32 -13.22 -0.49
C LYS A 89 4.46 -13.19 0.76
N ALA A 90 3.44 -12.32 0.82
CA ALA A 90 2.51 -12.24 1.95
C ALA A 90 1.78 -13.57 2.18
N ARG A 91 1.28 -14.21 1.12
CA ARG A 91 0.64 -15.55 1.20
C ARG A 91 1.60 -16.63 1.70
N ARG A 92 2.82 -16.67 1.16
CA ARG A 92 3.85 -17.64 1.61
C ARG A 92 4.21 -17.46 3.09
N LEU A 93 4.23 -16.22 3.59
CA LEU A 93 4.45 -15.94 5.01
C LEU A 93 3.27 -16.44 5.85
N TYR A 94 2.04 -16.16 5.41
CA TYR A 94 0.83 -16.64 6.06
C TYR A 94 0.81 -18.17 6.15
N ASP A 95 1.03 -18.86 5.02
CA ASP A 95 1.03 -20.34 4.97
C ASP A 95 2.12 -20.94 5.86
N ARG A 96 3.32 -20.32 5.91
CA ARG A 96 4.41 -20.76 6.80
C ARG A 96 4.01 -20.66 8.26
N VAL A 97 3.44 -19.54 8.68
CA VAL A 97 3.02 -19.32 10.08
C VAL A 97 1.85 -20.22 10.44
N ARG A 98 0.91 -20.44 9.52
CA ARG A 98 -0.23 -21.33 9.71
C ARG A 98 0.18 -22.80 9.91
N VAL A 99 1.20 -23.28 9.19
CA VAL A 99 1.67 -24.67 9.31
C VAL A 99 2.53 -24.88 10.56
N SER A 100 3.24 -23.85 11.01
CA SER A 100 4.14 -23.95 12.18
C SER A 100 4.06 -22.68 13.02
N PRO A 101 2.97 -22.51 13.79
CA PRO A 101 2.74 -21.31 14.58
C PRO A 101 3.79 -21.23 15.70
N SER A 102 4.66 -20.22 15.63
CA SER A 102 5.62 -19.96 16.69
C SER A 102 5.88 -18.48 16.87
N VAL A 103 5.98 -18.06 18.14
CA VAL A 103 6.31 -16.67 18.50
C VAL A 103 7.71 -16.32 18.01
N GLU A 104 8.62 -17.30 17.99
CA GLU A 104 9.99 -17.10 17.50
C GLU A 104 10.02 -16.83 16.00
N THR A 105 9.18 -17.51 15.21
CA THR A 105 9.02 -17.23 13.78
C THR A 105 8.57 -15.80 13.55
N LEU A 106 7.63 -15.27 14.35
CA LEU A 106 7.21 -13.87 14.26
C LEU A 106 8.35 -12.91 14.60
N ARG A 107 9.12 -13.20 15.65
CA ARG A 107 10.24 -12.36 16.12
C ARG A 107 11.40 -12.28 15.13
N GLN A 108 11.63 -13.33 14.36
CA GLN A 108 12.70 -13.39 13.35
C GLN A 108 12.31 -12.72 12.03
N MET A 109 11.06 -12.28 11.86
CA MET A 109 10.64 -11.58 10.65
C MET A 109 11.22 -10.17 10.58
N THR A 110 11.38 -9.67 9.36
CA THR A 110 11.56 -8.22 9.18
C THR A 110 10.26 -7.50 9.51
N TRP A 111 10.34 -6.23 9.93
CA TRP A 111 9.15 -5.42 10.22
C TRP A 111 8.17 -5.39 9.03
N ARG A 112 8.69 -5.28 7.79
CA ARG A 112 7.89 -5.32 6.55
C ARG A 112 7.20 -6.66 6.34
N ASP A 113 7.85 -7.77 6.71
CA ASP A 113 7.27 -9.09 6.56
C ASP A 113 6.23 -9.37 7.65
N PHE A 114 6.41 -8.81 8.86
CA PHE A 114 5.39 -8.83 9.92
C PHE A 114 4.14 -8.06 9.50
N GLU A 115 4.26 -6.82 8.99
CA GLU A 115 3.12 -6.06 8.46
C GLU A 115 2.39 -6.78 7.32
N ARG A 116 3.14 -7.43 6.43
CA ARG A 116 2.56 -8.24 5.34
C ARG A 116 1.79 -9.44 5.86
N LEU A 117 2.31 -10.10 6.88
CA LEU A 117 1.64 -11.22 7.53
C LEU A 117 0.32 -10.76 8.16
N VAL A 118 0.34 -9.67 8.93
CA VAL A 118 -0.85 -9.08 9.56
C VAL A 118 -1.87 -8.64 8.50
N ALA A 119 -1.41 -7.99 7.43
CA ALA A 119 -2.28 -7.63 6.32
C ALA A 119 -2.92 -8.86 5.67
N GLU A 120 -2.16 -9.94 5.44
CA GLU A 120 -2.73 -11.16 4.85
C GLU A 120 -3.64 -11.91 5.82
N SER A 121 -3.39 -11.88 7.14
CA SER A 121 -4.28 -12.51 8.13
C SER A 121 -5.66 -11.85 8.15
N TYR A 122 -5.74 -10.52 8.12
CA TYR A 122 -7.03 -9.84 8.02
C TYR A 122 -7.71 -10.05 6.66
N ARG A 123 -6.96 -10.20 5.56
CA ARG A 123 -7.56 -10.61 4.28
C ARG A 123 -8.22 -11.99 4.37
N HIS A 124 -7.61 -12.93 5.09
CA HIS A 124 -8.19 -14.25 5.33
C HIS A 124 -9.44 -14.20 6.22
N GLN A 125 -9.56 -13.18 7.08
CA GLN A 125 -10.76 -12.91 7.88
C GLN A 125 -11.87 -12.17 7.08
N GLY A 126 -11.64 -11.86 5.79
CA GLY A 126 -12.63 -11.27 4.90
C GLY A 126 -12.50 -9.77 4.67
N TYR A 127 -11.59 -9.08 5.36
CA TYR A 127 -11.40 -7.64 5.19
C TYR A 127 -10.84 -7.29 3.80
N ALA A 128 -11.31 -6.16 3.25
CA ALA A 128 -10.60 -5.48 2.18
C ALA A 128 -9.42 -4.72 2.81
N VAL A 129 -8.20 -5.05 2.39
CA VAL A 129 -6.98 -4.60 3.08
C VAL A 129 -6.07 -3.79 2.18
N THR A 130 -5.83 -2.55 2.58
CA THR A 130 -4.91 -1.60 1.95
C THR A 130 -3.72 -1.37 2.88
N VAL A 131 -2.52 -1.73 2.44
CA VAL A 131 -1.29 -1.46 3.20
C VAL A 131 -0.88 -0.03 2.93
N ARG A 132 -0.78 0.81 3.97
CA ARG A 132 -0.38 2.21 3.83
C ARG A 132 1.14 2.39 3.73
N GLY A 133 1.89 1.40 4.22
CA GLY A 133 3.36 1.42 4.38
C GLY A 133 4.18 2.20 3.35
N GLY A 134 4.76 3.30 3.81
CA GLY A 134 5.81 4.10 3.19
C GLY A 134 6.62 4.84 4.26
N GLN A 135 7.76 5.45 3.93
CA GLN A 135 8.55 6.28 4.86
C GLN A 135 7.85 7.64 5.15
N GLY A 136 6.54 7.62 5.33
CA GLY A 136 5.69 8.78 5.57
C GLY A 136 5.35 8.95 7.04
N ALA A 137 4.95 10.17 7.40
CA ALA A 137 4.33 10.48 8.68
C ALA A 137 2.89 9.92 8.70
N ASP A 138 2.73 8.60 8.51
CA ASP A 138 1.43 7.93 8.34
C ASP A 138 0.65 7.83 9.67
N GLY A 139 0.93 8.73 10.63
CA GLY A 139 0.27 8.79 11.94
C GLY A 139 0.40 7.51 12.78
N GLY A 140 1.28 6.59 12.37
CA GLY A 140 1.41 5.28 12.99
C GLY A 140 0.44 4.20 12.48
N VAL A 141 -0.29 4.41 11.38
CA VAL A 141 -1.17 3.39 10.78
C VAL A 141 -0.44 2.64 9.65
N ASP A 142 -0.30 1.33 9.80
CA ASP A 142 0.40 0.49 8.81
C ASP A 142 -0.57 -0.16 7.81
N VAL A 143 -1.79 -0.47 8.26
CA VAL A 143 -2.80 -1.16 7.44
C VAL A 143 -4.19 -0.56 7.67
N GLU A 144 -4.89 -0.28 6.58
CA GLU A 144 -6.30 0.05 6.56
C GLU A 144 -7.12 -1.21 6.22
N LEU A 145 -8.17 -1.47 7.01
CA LEU A 145 -9.12 -2.53 6.75
C LEU A 145 -10.51 -1.93 6.48
N ARG A 146 -11.23 -2.53 5.55
CA ARG A 146 -12.62 -2.21 5.28
C ARG A 146 -13.50 -3.44 5.32
N MET A 147 -14.63 -3.32 6.00
CA MET A 147 -15.72 -4.30 6.00
C MET A 147 -17.01 -3.57 5.63
N GLY A 148 -17.43 -3.71 4.37
CA GLY A 148 -18.52 -2.89 3.84
C GLY A 148 -18.16 -1.40 3.86
N ARG A 149 -18.89 -0.60 4.65
CA ARG A 149 -18.64 0.84 4.83
C ARG A 149 -17.73 1.15 6.03
N ASP A 150 -17.51 0.17 6.89
CA ASP A 150 -16.78 0.36 8.13
C ASP A 150 -15.28 0.37 7.89
N LEU A 151 -14.62 1.36 8.49
CA LEU A 151 -13.19 1.58 8.42
C LEU A 151 -12.55 1.14 9.74
N TYR A 152 -11.50 0.32 9.66
CA TYR A 152 -10.67 -0.04 10.80
C TYR A 152 -9.20 0.25 10.49
N LEU A 153 -8.47 0.71 11.49
CA LEU A 153 -7.05 1.06 11.36
C LEU A 153 -6.19 0.10 12.17
N VAL A 154 -5.06 -0.32 11.59
CA VAL A 154 -4.14 -1.26 12.22
C VAL A 154 -2.78 -0.62 12.37
N GLN A 155 -2.23 -0.70 13.58
CA GLN A 155 -0.85 -0.34 13.88
C GLN A 155 -0.07 -1.59 14.30
N CYS A 156 1.01 -1.88 13.59
CA CYS A 156 1.94 -2.96 13.85
C CYS A 156 3.15 -2.44 14.64
N LYS A 157 3.38 -2.99 15.83
CA LYS A 157 4.62 -2.78 16.59
C LYS A 157 5.43 -4.07 16.62
N HIS A 158 6.43 -4.14 15.76
CA HIS A 158 7.43 -5.20 15.82
C HIS A 158 8.58 -4.74 16.76
N TRP A 159 9.16 -5.67 17.54
CA TRP A 159 10.53 -5.74 18.09
C TRP A 159 11.24 -4.55 18.80
N LYS A 160 10.73 -3.31 18.80
CA LYS A 160 11.44 -2.18 19.44
C LYS A 160 11.27 -2.10 20.97
N ALA A 161 10.26 -2.75 21.53
CA ALA A 161 10.04 -2.85 22.97
C ALA A 161 9.44 -4.22 23.32
N ARG A 162 9.85 -4.79 24.46
CA ARG A 162 9.30 -6.07 24.97
C ARG A 162 7.79 -5.98 25.24
N GLN A 163 7.32 -4.77 25.56
CA GLN A 163 5.92 -4.43 25.75
C GLN A 163 5.57 -3.15 24.99
N VAL A 164 4.37 -3.12 24.41
CA VAL A 164 3.78 -1.93 23.80
C VAL A 164 3.03 -1.14 24.88
N GLY A 165 3.44 0.10 25.08
CA GLY A 165 2.85 1.00 26.07
C GLY A 165 1.62 1.77 25.57
N VAL A 166 0.90 2.37 26.51
CA VAL A 166 -0.35 3.11 26.29
C VAL A 166 -0.25 4.23 25.25
N ALA A 167 0.94 4.85 25.11
CA ALA A 167 1.18 5.91 24.13
C ALA A 167 0.84 5.48 22.69
N THR A 168 1.19 4.24 22.32
CA THR A 168 0.86 3.69 20.99
C THR A 168 -0.65 3.56 20.81
N VAL A 169 -1.35 3.05 21.82
CA VAL A 169 -2.80 2.85 21.78
C VAL A 169 -3.53 4.20 21.69
N ARG A 170 -3.06 5.21 22.43
CA ARG A 170 -3.58 6.59 22.39
C ARG A 170 -3.34 7.27 21.05
N GLU A 171 -2.17 7.07 20.45
CA GLU A 171 -1.85 7.58 19.11
C GLU A 171 -2.83 7.01 18.09
N LEU A 172 -3.02 5.68 18.05
CA LEU A 172 -3.98 5.05 17.17
C LEU A 172 -5.41 5.55 17.40
N PHE A 173 -5.83 5.70 18.66
CA PHE A 173 -7.15 6.24 19.00
C PHE A 173 -7.36 7.66 18.44
N GLY A 174 -6.34 8.51 18.50
CA GLY A 174 -6.36 9.84 17.92
C GLY A 174 -6.58 9.80 16.40
N VAL A 175 -5.87 8.92 15.70
CA VAL A 175 -6.03 8.74 14.25
C VAL A 175 -7.39 8.15 13.89
N MET A 176 -7.89 7.18 14.66
CA MET A 176 -9.23 6.61 14.47
C MET A 176 -10.30 7.70 14.55
N THR A 177 -10.19 8.58 15.54
CA THR A 177 -11.13 9.71 15.72
C THR A 177 -11.03 10.69 14.56
N ALA A 178 -9.82 11.00 14.09
CA ALA A 178 -9.59 11.93 12.99
C ALA A 178 -10.08 11.39 11.63
N GLU A 179 -9.94 10.09 11.38
CA GLU A 179 -10.32 9.46 10.11
C GLU A 179 -11.74 8.85 10.12
N GLY A 180 -12.44 8.90 11.25
CA GLY A 180 -13.78 8.32 11.39
C GLY A 180 -13.78 6.79 11.33
N ALA A 181 -12.72 6.15 11.81
CA ALA A 181 -12.64 4.70 11.92
C ALA A 181 -13.54 4.19 13.06
N VAL A 182 -14.29 3.12 12.81
CA VAL A 182 -15.20 2.54 13.80
C VAL A 182 -14.48 1.68 14.84
N GLY A 183 -13.23 1.31 14.56
CA GLY A 183 -12.39 0.53 15.46
C GLY A 183 -10.94 0.50 15.00
N GLY A 184 -10.08 -0.10 15.81
CA GLY A 184 -8.68 -0.27 15.47
C GLY A 184 -8.02 -1.48 16.12
N PHE A 185 -6.88 -1.86 15.59
CA PHE A 185 -6.10 -3.00 16.07
C PHE A 185 -4.66 -2.56 16.31
N VAL A 186 -4.15 -2.81 17.51
CA VAL A 186 -2.70 -2.74 17.76
C VAL A 186 -2.17 -4.15 17.77
N VAL A 187 -1.28 -4.47 16.83
CA VAL A 187 -0.73 -5.82 16.64
C VAL A 187 0.74 -5.83 16.99
N THR A 188 1.19 -6.77 17.81
CA THR A 188 2.59 -6.84 18.24
C THR A 188 3.12 -8.26 18.27
N SER A 189 4.43 -8.42 18.00
CA SER A 189 5.16 -9.68 18.23
C SER A 189 5.58 -9.87 19.70
N GLY A 190 5.26 -8.90 20.57
CA GLY A 190 5.49 -8.92 22.01
C GLY A 190 4.19 -8.99 22.82
N ALA A 191 4.16 -8.25 23.92
CA ALA A 191 3.02 -8.10 24.83
C ALA A 191 2.61 -6.63 24.99
N PHE A 192 1.57 -6.36 25.76
CA PHE A 192 1.10 -5.02 26.11
C PHE A 192 1.38 -4.72 27.59
N THR A 193 1.43 -3.43 27.95
CA THR A 193 1.41 -3.01 29.36
C THR A 193 -0.01 -3.01 29.90
N ALA A 194 -0.18 -3.11 31.22
CA ALA A 194 -1.50 -3.03 31.87
C ALA A 194 -2.23 -1.73 31.49
N ASP A 195 -1.53 -0.60 31.47
CA ASP A 195 -2.10 0.69 31.05
C ASP A 195 -2.59 0.70 29.60
N ALA A 196 -1.92 -0.05 28.70
CA ALA A 196 -2.34 -0.17 27.31
C ALA A 196 -3.63 -0.99 27.22
N GLU A 197 -3.70 -2.10 27.96
CA GLU A 197 -4.90 -2.93 28.06
C GLU A 197 -6.07 -2.16 28.69
N GLU A 198 -5.83 -1.40 29.75
CA GLU A 198 -6.83 -0.57 30.39
C GLU A 198 -7.36 0.52 29.48
N PHE A 199 -6.47 1.21 28.76
CA PHE A 199 -6.91 2.24 27.82
C PHE A 199 -7.65 1.64 26.63
N ALA A 200 -7.25 0.48 26.11
CA ALA A 200 -7.96 -0.16 24.99
C ALA A 200 -9.41 -0.53 25.35
N ARG A 201 -9.67 -0.90 26.62
CA ARG A 201 -11.04 -1.17 27.11
C ARG A 201 -11.92 0.08 26.93
N GLY A 202 -12.98 -0.06 26.16
CA GLY A 202 -13.97 1.01 25.92
C GLY A 202 -13.62 2.00 24.81
N HIS A 203 -12.47 1.88 24.15
CA HIS A 203 -12.04 2.81 23.09
C HIS A 203 -12.10 2.21 21.67
N GLY A 204 -12.78 1.07 21.50
CA GLY A 204 -12.92 0.40 20.19
C GLY A 204 -11.59 -0.11 19.63
N ILE A 205 -10.60 -0.34 20.49
CA ILE A 205 -9.28 -0.85 20.10
C ILE A 205 -9.11 -2.27 20.60
N GLU A 206 -8.78 -3.18 19.69
CA GLU A 206 -8.38 -4.55 20.01
C GLU A 206 -6.85 -4.65 20.06
N LEU A 207 -6.34 -5.25 21.15
CA LEU A 207 -4.93 -5.53 21.33
C LEU A 207 -4.65 -6.97 20.91
N VAL A 208 -3.80 -7.14 19.89
CA VAL A 208 -3.47 -8.45 19.33
C VAL A 208 -2.01 -8.78 19.64
N PRO A 209 -1.73 -9.44 20.78
CA PRO A 209 -0.38 -9.91 21.10
C PRO A 209 -0.01 -11.09 20.20
N ALA A 210 1.27 -11.46 20.21
CA ALA A 210 1.81 -12.50 19.33
C ALA A 210 1.01 -13.81 19.37
N GLN A 211 0.62 -14.26 20.56
CA GLN A 211 -0.16 -15.49 20.72
C GLN A 211 -1.57 -15.39 20.12
N SER A 212 -2.23 -14.24 20.26
CA SER A 212 -3.54 -14.02 19.65
C SER A 212 -3.43 -13.98 18.13
N LEU A 213 -2.41 -13.33 17.57
CA LEU A 213 -2.15 -13.32 16.13
C LEU A 213 -1.94 -14.74 15.59
N LEU A 214 -1.14 -15.56 16.28
CA LEU A 214 -0.93 -16.96 15.88
C LEU A 214 -2.24 -17.76 15.88
N ARG A 215 -3.03 -17.66 16.96
CA ARG A 215 -4.35 -18.32 17.04
C ARG A 215 -5.32 -17.88 15.94
N GLN A 216 -5.26 -16.63 15.49
CA GLN A 216 -6.09 -16.14 14.38
C GLN A 216 -5.67 -16.72 13.02
N ILE A 217 -4.41 -17.14 12.86
CA ILE A 217 -3.86 -17.65 11.60
C ILE A 217 -4.02 -19.17 11.47
N GLY A 218 -3.87 -19.92 12.58
CA GLY A 218 -3.96 -21.39 12.62
C GLY A 218 -3.43 -21.95 13.93
#